data_AF-Q8VWG7-F1
#
_entry.id   AF-Q8VWG7-F1
#
_cell.length_a   1.000
_cell.length_b   1.000
_cell.length_c   1.000
_cell.angle_alpha   90.00
_cell.angle_beta   90.00
_cell.angle_gamma   90.00
#
_symmetry.space_group_name_H-M   'P 1'
#
loop_
_entity.id
_entity.type
_entity.pdbx_description
1 polymer ?
#
loop_
_entity_poly.entity_id
_entity_poly.type
_entity_poly.pdbx_seq_one_letter_code
_entity_poly.pdbx_strand_id
1 'polypeptide(L)'
;MVDAIQVAELRRFVEQLKLNPSILHDPSLVFFKEYLRSLGAQVPKIEKTERDYEDKAETKPSFSPKHDDDDDDIMESDVELDNSDVVEPDNEPPQPMGDPTAEVTDENRDDAQSEKSKAMEAISDGRFDEAIEHLTKAVMLNPTSAILYATRASVFLKVKKPNAAIRDANVALQFNSDSAKGYKSRGMAKAMLGQWEEAAADLHVASKLDYDEEIGTMLKKVEPNAKRIEEHRRKYQRLRKEKELQRAERERRKQQEAQEREAQAALNDGEVISIHSTSELEAKTKAAKKASRLLILYFTATWCGPCRYMSPLYSNLATQHSRVVFLKVDIDKANDVAASWNISSVPTFCFIRDGKEVDKVVGADKGSLEQKIAQHSSSK
;
A
#
# COMPACT_ATOMS: atom_id res chain seq x y z
N MET A 1 -0.59 -18.58 12.24
CA MET A 1 -1.74 -17.74 11.84
C MET A 1 -1.33 -17.06 10.54
N VAL A 2 -2.13 -17.14 9.48
CA VAL A 2 -1.76 -16.53 8.19
C VAL A 2 -1.87 -15.02 8.30
N ASP A 3 -0.91 -14.29 7.74
CA ASP A 3 -0.89 -12.83 7.76
C ASP A 3 -2.11 -12.23 7.03
N ALA A 4 -2.74 -11.22 7.64
CA ALA A 4 -3.96 -10.62 7.12
C ALA A 4 -3.74 -9.91 5.77
N ILE A 5 -2.55 -9.34 5.56
CA ILE A 5 -2.19 -8.68 4.29
C ILE A 5 -2.06 -9.72 3.18
N GLN A 6 -1.32 -10.80 3.43
CA GLN A 6 -1.20 -11.92 2.50
C GLN A 6 -2.56 -12.51 2.11
N VAL A 7 -3.49 -12.64 3.07
CA VAL A 7 -4.85 -13.12 2.80
C VAL A 7 -5.61 -12.16 1.90
N ALA A 8 -5.47 -10.84 2.08
CA ALA A 8 -6.14 -9.85 1.25
C ALA A 8 -5.59 -9.83 -0.18
N GLU A 9 -4.27 -9.90 -0.34
CA GLU A 9 -3.59 -10.00 -1.65
C GLU A 9 -4.02 -11.26 -2.40
N LEU A 10 -4.01 -12.42 -1.72
CA LEU A 10 -4.47 -13.68 -2.30
C LEU A 10 -5.94 -13.59 -2.76
N ARG A 11 -6.81 -12.95 -1.97
CA ARG A 11 -8.22 -12.78 -2.31
C ARG A 11 -8.40 -11.96 -3.58
N ARG A 12 -7.66 -10.85 -3.72
CA ARG A 12 -7.67 -9.99 -4.92
C ARG A 12 -7.16 -10.74 -6.15
N PHE A 13 -6.08 -11.51 -5.99
CA PHE A 13 -5.54 -12.31 -7.08
C PHE A 13 -6.53 -13.40 -7.55
N VAL A 14 -7.20 -14.08 -6.61
CA VAL A 14 -8.25 -15.07 -6.95
C VAL A 14 -9.41 -14.42 -7.70
N GLU A 15 -9.81 -13.19 -7.39
CA GLU A 15 -10.83 -12.47 -8.15
C GLU A 15 -10.37 -12.16 -9.59
N GLN A 16 -9.12 -11.76 -9.79
CA GLN A 16 -8.56 -11.56 -11.12
C GLN A 16 -8.56 -12.85 -11.95
N LEU A 17 -8.22 -13.99 -11.34
CA LEU A 17 -8.26 -15.30 -12.00
C LEU A 17 -9.69 -15.72 -12.40
N LYS A 18 -10.71 -15.34 -11.62
CA LYS A 18 -12.13 -15.59 -11.97
C LYS A 18 -12.57 -14.76 -13.17
N LEU A 19 -12.11 -13.51 -13.26
CA LEU A 19 -12.41 -12.61 -14.38
C LEU A 19 -11.65 -13.02 -15.65
N ASN A 20 -10.40 -13.45 -15.50
CA ASN A 20 -9.55 -13.84 -16.62
C ASN A 20 -8.69 -15.07 -16.28
N PRO A 21 -9.18 -16.29 -16.56
CA PRO A 21 -8.44 -17.53 -16.32
C PRO A 21 -7.15 -17.65 -17.13
N SER A 22 -6.97 -16.85 -18.20
CA SER A 22 -5.76 -16.91 -19.03
C SER A 22 -4.48 -16.50 -18.29
N ILE A 23 -4.61 -15.74 -17.20
CA ILE A 23 -3.50 -15.33 -16.32
C ILE A 23 -2.73 -16.55 -15.80
N LEU A 24 -3.37 -17.70 -15.59
CA LEU A 24 -2.72 -18.95 -15.16
C LEU A 24 -1.71 -19.52 -16.18
N HIS A 25 -1.60 -18.94 -17.37
CA HIS A 25 -0.59 -19.31 -18.35
C HIS A 25 0.62 -18.38 -18.38
N ASP A 26 0.68 -17.38 -17.50
CA ASP A 26 1.88 -16.57 -17.30
C ASP A 26 3.06 -17.45 -16.80
N PRO A 27 4.26 -17.32 -17.39
CA PRO A 27 5.44 -18.10 -16.99
C PRO A 27 5.82 -17.96 -15.50
N SER A 28 5.55 -16.81 -14.88
CA SER A 28 5.84 -16.57 -13.45
C SER A 28 4.94 -17.40 -12.51
N LEU A 29 3.82 -17.93 -13.01
CA LEU A 29 2.82 -18.65 -12.22
C LEU A 29 2.88 -20.18 -12.40
N VAL A 30 3.98 -20.71 -12.96
CA VAL A 30 4.15 -22.15 -13.19
C VAL A 30 3.99 -22.96 -11.90
N PHE A 31 4.62 -22.55 -10.80
CA PHE A 31 4.52 -23.24 -9.50
C PHE A 31 3.07 -23.30 -8.99
N PHE A 32 2.30 -22.23 -9.21
CA PHE A 32 0.91 -22.14 -8.78
C PHE A 32 -0.01 -23.01 -9.65
N LYS A 33 0.25 -23.03 -10.96
CA LYS A 33 -0.42 -23.92 -11.91
C LYS A 33 -0.20 -25.40 -11.58
N GLU A 34 1.02 -25.77 -11.19
CA GLU A 34 1.35 -27.13 -10.74
C GLU A 34 0.66 -27.48 -9.41
N TYR A 35 0.64 -26.55 -8.45
CA TYR A 35 -0.10 -26.71 -7.21
C TYR A 35 -1.60 -26.97 -7.46
N LEU A 36 -2.25 -26.17 -8.31
CA LEU A 36 -3.65 -26.38 -8.68
C LEU A 36 -3.90 -27.75 -9.32
N ARG A 37 -3.00 -28.21 -10.20
CA ARG A 37 -3.08 -29.54 -10.80
C ARG A 37 -2.91 -30.65 -9.76
N SER A 38 -2.04 -30.45 -8.76
CA SER A 38 -1.87 -31.42 -7.67
C SER A 38 -3.14 -31.62 -6.83
N LEU A 39 -3.99 -30.59 -6.75
CA LEU A 39 -5.31 -30.63 -6.12
C LEU A 39 -6.44 -31.17 -7.04
N GLY A 40 -6.11 -31.60 -8.26
CA GLY A 40 -7.09 -32.12 -9.23
C GLY A 40 -7.82 -31.04 -10.05
N ALA A 41 -7.38 -29.78 -10.02
CA ALA A 41 -8.00 -28.73 -10.83
C ALA A 41 -7.66 -28.87 -12.33
N GLN A 42 -8.65 -28.66 -13.19
CA GLN A 42 -8.46 -28.58 -14.65
C GLN A 42 -8.35 -27.12 -15.08
N VAL A 43 -7.19 -26.74 -15.64
CA VAL A 43 -6.93 -25.38 -16.15
C VAL A 43 -7.35 -25.29 -17.62
N PRO A 44 -8.21 -24.32 -18.02
CA PRO A 44 -8.63 -24.14 -19.40
C PRO A 44 -7.44 -23.95 -20.34
N LYS A 45 -7.46 -24.63 -21.50
CA LYS A 45 -6.45 -24.40 -22.55
C LYS A 45 -6.72 -23.04 -23.20
N ILE A 46 -5.66 -22.29 -23.52
CA ILE A 46 -5.80 -21.05 -24.31
C ILE A 46 -6.31 -21.45 -25.69
N GLU A 47 -7.53 -21.04 -26.04
CA GLU A 47 -7.95 -21.01 -27.45
C GLU A 47 -7.12 -19.94 -28.14
N LYS A 48 -6.21 -20.38 -29.02
CA LYS A 48 -5.51 -19.48 -29.94
C LYS A 48 -6.55 -18.82 -30.82
N THR A 49 -6.99 -17.63 -30.44
CA THR A 49 -7.60 -16.72 -31.41
C THR A 49 -6.46 -16.04 -32.13
N GLU A 50 -6.10 -16.62 -33.27
CA GLU A 50 -5.40 -15.90 -34.33
C GLU A 50 -6.22 -14.65 -34.63
N ARG A 51 -5.75 -13.49 -34.16
CA ARG A 51 -6.19 -12.21 -34.69
C ARG A 51 -4.95 -11.41 -35.02
N ASP A 52 -4.75 -11.37 -36.32
CA ASP A 52 -3.63 -10.81 -37.04
C ASP A 52 -3.31 -9.38 -36.60
N TYR A 53 -2.01 -9.15 -36.41
CA TYR A 53 -1.41 -7.83 -36.45
C TYR A 53 -1.51 -7.33 -37.90
N GLU A 54 -2.53 -6.53 -38.21
CA GLU A 54 -2.49 -5.64 -39.38
C GLU A 54 -2.51 -4.18 -38.94
N ASP A 55 -1.33 -3.61 -39.08
CA ASP A 55 -0.97 -2.20 -39.04
C ASP A 55 -1.70 -1.44 -40.17
N LYS A 56 -2.73 -0.65 -39.84
CA LYS A 56 -3.23 0.43 -40.71
C LYS A 56 -3.68 1.64 -39.90
N ALA A 57 -2.85 2.66 -39.97
CA ALA A 57 -3.22 4.04 -39.77
C ALA A 57 -4.44 4.42 -40.64
N GLU A 58 -5.48 5.00 -40.04
CA GLU A 58 -6.23 6.11 -40.62
C GLU A 58 -7.20 6.73 -39.62
N THR A 59 -7.16 8.05 -39.60
CA THR A 59 -7.82 9.03 -38.72
C THR A 59 -9.35 8.97 -38.70
N LYS A 60 -9.95 9.10 -37.50
CA LYS A 60 -11.25 9.78 -37.30
C LYS A 60 -11.30 10.51 -35.94
N PRO A 61 -11.77 11.77 -35.89
CA PRO A 61 -11.81 12.57 -34.66
C PRO A 61 -13.13 12.32 -33.92
N SER A 62 -13.10 12.02 -32.62
CA SER A 62 -14.32 11.90 -31.82
C SER A 62 -14.03 11.80 -30.31
N PHE A 63 -14.10 12.95 -29.65
CA PHE A 63 -14.60 13.15 -28.28
C PHE A 63 -14.09 12.20 -27.19
N SER A 64 -12.94 12.51 -26.61
CA SER A 64 -12.46 11.90 -25.36
C SER A 64 -13.04 12.68 -24.16
N PRO A 65 -13.75 12.02 -23.23
CA PRO A 65 -14.07 12.62 -21.94
C PRO A 65 -12.77 13.05 -21.27
N LYS A 66 -12.76 14.20 -20.60
CA LYS A 66 -11.64 14.62 -19.74
C LYS A 66 -11.34 13.47 -18.78
N HIS A 67 -10.26 12.75 -19.04
CA HIS A 67 -9.65 11.87 -18.05
C HIS A 67 -9.14 12.82 -16.96
N ASP A 68 -9.59 12.62 -15.73
CA ASP A 68 -8.99 13.29 -14.58
C ASP A 68 -7.49 12.95 -14.58
N ASP A 69 -6.64 13.97 -14.69
CA ASP A 69 -5.16 13.94 -14.77
C ASP A 69 -4.47 13.37 -13.50
N ASP A 70 -5.06 12.40 -12.79
CA ASP A 70 -4.66 11.98 -11.44
C ASP A 70 -4.02 10.58 -11.35
N ASP A 71 -3.77 9.95 -12.50
CA ASP A 71 -3.15 8.61 -12.60
C ASP A 71 -1.72 8.62 -13.14
N ASP A 72 -0.93 9.63 -12.77
CA ASP A 72 0.53 9.61 -12.93
C ASP A 72 1.15 8.63 -11.94
N ASP A 73 0.99 7.33 -12.16
CA ASP A 73 1.68 6.30 -11.39
C ASP A 73 3.16 6.64 -11.25
N ILE A 74 3.66 6.52 -10.02
CA ILE A 74 5.02 6.93 -9.71
C ILE A 74 5.97 6.00 -10.46
N MET A 75 6.52 6.49 -11.57
CA MET A 75 7.53 5.77 -12.33
C MET A 75 8.87 5.88 -11.59
N GLU A 76 9.38 4.71 -11.17
CA GLU A 76 10.72 4.61 -10.62
C GLU A 76 11.76 4.91 -11.71
N SER A 77 12.69 5.81 -11.41
CA SER A 77 13.83 6.08 -12.28
C SER A 77 14.84 4.94 -12.17
N ASP A 78 15.63 4.72 -13.21
CA ASP A 78 16.75 3.80 -13.09
C ASP A 78 17.81 4.34 -12.09
N VAL A 79 18.51 3.43 -11.41
CA VAL A 79 19.60 3.76 -10.51
C VAL A 79 20.92 3.63 -11.25
N GLU A 80 21.70 4.70 -11.32
CA GLU A 80 23.05 4.67 -11.92
C GLU A 80 24.04 3.97 -10.97
N LEU A 81 24.42 2.74 -11.32
CA LEU A 81 25.36 1.91 -10.56
C LEU A 81 26.65 1.70 -11.35
N ASP A 82 27.78 1.67 -10.65
CA ASP A 82 29.04 1.25 -11.25
C ASP A 82 29.10 -0.28 -11.29
N ASN A 83 28.80 -0.87 -12.45
CA ASN A 83 28.81 -2.31 -12.66
C ASN A 83 30.08 -2.83 -13.34
N SER A 84 31.18 -2.05 -13.33
CA SER A 84 32.42 -2.41 -14.04
C SER A 84 33.06 -3.72 -13.58
N ASP A 85 32.92 -4.07 -12.30
CA ASP A 85 33.45 -5.30 -11.69
C ASP A 85 32.45 -6.48 -11.68
N VAL A 86 31.24 -6.29 -12.23
CA VAL A 86 30.20 -7.33 -12.27
C VAL A 86 30.56 -8.38 -13.31
N VAL A 87 30.42 -9.65 -12.95
CA VAL A 87 30.66 -10.80 -13.83
C VAL A 87 29.36 -11.55 -14.09
N GLU A 88 29.31 -12.24 -15.22
CA GLU A 88 28.20 -13.12 -15.55
C GLU A 88 28.08 -14.27 -14.52
N PRO A 89 26.86 -14.61 -14.08
CA PRO A 89 26.65 -15.74 -13.18
C PRO A 89 27.13 -17.05 -13.79
N ASP A 90 27.84 -17.89 -13.02
CA ASP A 90 28.17 -19.24 -13.47
C ASP A 90 26.90 -20.11 -13.50
N ASN A 91 26.59 -20.62 -14.69
CA ASN A 91 25.43 -21.46 -14.98
C ASN A 91 25.79 -22.96 -15.07
N GLU A 92 26.92 -23.36 -14.48
CA GLU A 92 27.35 -24.76 -14.44
C GLU A 92 26.48 -25.57 -13.45
N PRO A 93 26.36 -26.91 -13.66
CA PRO A 93 25.73 -27.79 -12.70
C PRO A 93 26.33 -27.59 -11.29
N PRO A 94 25.52 -27.68 -10.22
CA PRO A 94 26.02 -27.55 -8.86
C PRO A 94 27.18 -28.51 -8.57
N GLN A 95 28.24 -28.00 -7.94
CA GLN A 95 29.42 -28.78 -7.59
C GLN A 95 29.11 -29.85 -6.53
N PRO A 96 29.87 -30.96 -6.45
CA PRO A 96 29.67 -31.97 -5.41
C PRO A 96 29.82 -31.40 -3.99
N MET A 97 28.86 -31.72 -3.12
CA MET A 97 28.75 -31.14 -1.77
C MET A 97 28.98 -32.16 -0.64
N GLY A 98 29.17 -33.45 -0.94
CA GLY A 98 29.21 -34.51 0.06
C GLY A 98 27.84 -34.77 0.72
N ASP A 99 27.75 -35.86 1.49
CA ASP A 99 26.55 -36.21 2.25
C ASP A 99 26.69 -35.69 3.69
N PRO A 100 25.96 -34.64 4.09
CA PRO A 100 26.09 -34.07 5.43
C PRO A 100 25.66 -35.02 6.56
N THR A 101 25.02 -36.15 6.23
CA THR A 101 24.59 -37.18 7.19
C THR A 101 25.56 -38.36 7.31
N ALA A 102 26.61 -38.41 6.48
CA ALA A 102 27.60 -39.48 6.53
C ALA A 102 28.43 -39.43 7.83
N GLU A 103 28.70 -40.60 8.40
CA GLU A 103 29.60 -40.73 9.55
C GLU A 103 31.03 -40.43 9.11
N VAL A 104 31.65 -39.42 9.74
CA VAL A 104 33.04 -39.03 9.48
C VAL A 104 33.93 -39.71 10.51
N THR A 105 34.70 -40.71 10.08
CA THR A 105 35.70 -41.39 10.92
C THR A 105 36.96 -40.54 11.08
N ASP A 106 37.84 -40.90 12.03
CA ASP A 106 39.13 -40.21 12.18
C ASP A 106 40.01 -40.36 10.93
N GLU A 107 39.98 -41.53 10.28
CA GLU A 107 40.66 -41.75 8.99
C GLU A 107 40.13 -40.78 7.92
N ASN A 108 38.81 -40.58 7.84
CA ASN A 108 38.24 -39.61 6.90
C ASN A 108 38.67 -38.17 7.22
N ARG A 109 38.82 -37.80 8.50
CA ARG A 109 39.30 -36.47 8.90
C ARG A 109 40.75 -36.26 8.47
N ASP A 110 41.60 -37.27 8.69
CA ASP A 110 43.03 -37.22 8.34
C ASP A 110 43.22 -37.18 6.82
N ASP A 111 42.48 -38.00 6.07
CA ASP A 111 42.50 -37.99 4.61
C ASP A 111 41.99 -36.66 4.04
N ALA A 112 40.90 -36.12 4.61
CA ALA A 112 40.39 -34.81 4.20
C ALA A 112 41.42 -33.69 4.47
N GLN A 113 42.16 -33.78 5.58
CA GLN A 113 43.22 -32.83 5.91
C GLN A 113 44.44 -32.97 5.00
N SER A 114 44.77 -34.20 4.58
CA SER A 114 45.80 -34.48 3.58
C SER A 114 45.43 -33.88 2.22
N GLU A 115 44.20 -34.12 1.73
CA GLU A 115 43.71 -33.53 0.48
C GLU A 115 43.62 -31.99 0.56
N LYS A 116 43.20 -31.43 1.69
CA LYS A 116 43.24 -29.98 1.92
C LYS A 116 44.66 -29.43 1.83
N SER A 117 45.66 -30.14 2.33
CA SER A 117 47.07 -29.70 2.28
C SER A 117 47.58 -29.64 0.84
N LYS A 118 47.25 -30.66 0.02
CA LYS A 118 47.52 -30.65 -1.43
C LYS A 118 46.83 -29.48 -2.14
N ALA A 119 45.58 -29.20 -1.77
CA ALA A 119 44.88 -28.04 -2.32
C ALA A 119 45.55 -26.71 -1.95
N MET A 120 46.06 -26.56 -0.73
CA MET A 120 46.77 -25.35 -0.31
C MET A 120 48.06 -25.14 -1.10
N GLU A 121 48.80 -26.21 -1.42
CA GLU A 121 49.98 -26.18 -2.31
C GLU A 121 49.59 -25.77 -3.74
N ALA A 122 48.53 -26.38 -4.30
CA ALA A 122 48.01 -26.00 -5.60
C ALA A 122 47.54 -24.51 -5.63
N ILE A 123 46.95 -24.00 -4.55
CA ILE A 123 46.59 -22.57 -4.40
C ILE A 123 47.83 -21.69 -4.42
N SER A 124 48.89 -22.05 -3.68
CA SER A 124 50.14 -21.26 -3.68
C SER A 124 50.82 -21.22 -5.04
N ASP A 125 50.67 -22.29 -5.82
CA ASP A 125 51.20 -22.38 -7.20
C ASP A 125 50.29 -21.73 -8.25
N GLY A 126 49.12 -21.21 -7.86
CA GLY A 126 48.12 -20.65 -8.78
C GLY A 126 47.36 -21.68 -9.63
N ARG A 127 47.49 -22.98 -9.31
CA ARG A 127 46.80 -24.10 -9.97
C ARG A 127 45.40 -24.28 -9.38
N PHE A 128 44.50 -23.34 -9.68
CA PHE A 128 43.17 -23.28 -9.02
C PHE A 128 42.24 -24.44 -9.35
N ASP A 129 42.26 -24.97 -10.58
CA ASP A 129 41.41 -26.12 -10.93
C ASP A 129 41.79 -27.38 -10.14
N GLU A 130 43.10 -27.65 -10.02
CA GLU A 130 43.63 -28.74 -9.19
C GLU A 130 43.33 -28.55 -7.70
N ALA A 131 43.38 -27.31 -7.22
CA ALA A 131 42.95 -26.98 -5.86
C ALA A 131 41.46 -27.28 -5.62
N ILE A 132 40.59 -26.99 -6.60
CA ILE A 132 39.15 -27.31 -6.52
C ILE A 132 38.94 -28.83 -6.50
N GLU A 133 39.70 -29.60 -7.29
CA GLU A 133 39.62 -31.06 -7.28
C GLU A 133 39.98 -31.64 -5.90
N HIS A 134 41.12 -31.22 -5.33
CA HIS A 134 41.57 -31.66 -4.01
C HIS A 134 40.61 -31.22 -2.90
N LEU A 135 40.09 -29.98 -2.93
CA LEU A 135 39.08 -29.54 -1.96
C LEU A 135 37.77 -30.30 -2.11
N THR A 136 37.39 -30.69 -3.32
CA THR A 136 36.20 -31.50 -3.55
C THR A 136 36.37 -32.90 -2.97
N LYS A 137 37.53 -33.54 -3.16
CA LYS A 137 37.85 -34.81 -2.48
C LYS A 137 37.79 -34.67 -0.95
N ALA A 138 38.39 -33.60 -0.42
CA ALA A 138 38.36 -33.32 1.02
C ALA A 138 36.92 -33.14 1.57
N VAL A 139 36.07 -32.40 0.85
CA VAL A 139 34.65 -32.21 1.22
C VAL A 139 33.87 -33.52 1.19
N MET A 140 34.13 -34.40 0.21
CA MET A 140 33.46 -35.71 0.14
C MET A 140 33.85 -36.62 1.32
N LEU A 141 35.07 -36.48 1.84
CA LEU A 141 35.56 -37.22 3.01
C LEU A 141 35.05 -36.62 4.34
N ASN A 142 34.97 -35.29 4.44
CA ASN A 142 34.49 -34.60 5.63
C ASN A 142 33.47 -33.48 5.29
N PRO A 143 32.21 -33.85 5.00
CA PRO A 143 31.16 -32.93 4.55
C PRO A 143 30.59 -32.03 5.66
N THR A 144 31.11 -32.11 6.89
CA THR A 144 30.69 -31.25 8.01
C THR A 144 31.72 -30.17 8.33
N SER A 145 32.83 -30.12 7.58
CA SER A 145 33.90 -29.16 7.83
C SER A 145 33.65 -27.81 7.16
N ALA A 146 33.19 -26.83 7.95
CA ALA A 146 32.98 -25.45 7.51
C ALA A 146 34.22 -24.83 6.82
N ILE A 147 35.43 -25.18 7.28
CA ILE A 147 36.69 -24.64 6.76
C ILE A 147 36.96 -25.13 5.33
N LEU A 148 36.59 -26.37 4.99
CA LEU A 148 36.78 -26.91 3.63
C LEU A 148 35.91 -26.15 2.63
N TYR A 149 34.62 -25.99 2.92
CA TYR A 149 33.72 -25.19 2.09
C TYR A 149 34.16 -23.73 1.99
N ALA A 150 34.51 -23.07 3.10
CA ALA A 150 34.99 -21.68 3.07
C ALA A 150 36.29 -21.52 2.25
N THR A 151 37.15 -22.54 2.24
CA THR A 151 38.38 -22.53 1.44
C THR A 151 38.07 -22.75 -0.04
N ARG A 152 37.19 -23.70 -0.37
CA ARG A 152 36.77 -23.93 -1.76
C ARG A 152 36.00 -22.75 -2.35
N ALA A 153 35.14 -22.09 -1.57
CA ALA A 153 34.52 -20.82 -1.93
C ALA A 153 35.55 -19.74 -2.29
N SER A 154 36.63 -19.61 -1.50
CA SER A 154 37.69 -18.64 -1.80
C SER A 154 38.45 -18.94 -3.09
N VAL A 155 38.58 -20.22 -3.47
CA VAL A 155 39.16 -20.60 -4.78
C VAL A 155 38.17 -20.33 -5.91
N PHE A 156 36.87 -20.62 -5.72
CA PHE A 156 35.82 -20.28 -6.69
C PHE A 156 35.77 -18.78 -7.04
N LEU A 157 36.05 -17.90 -6.07
CA LEU A 157 36.20 -16.48 -6.33
C LEU A 157 37.38 -16.17 -7.25
N LYS A 158 38.53 -16.83 -7.08
CA LYS A 158 39.71 -16.64 -7.94
C LYS A 158 39.48 -17.10 -9.38
N VAL A 159 38.66 -18.14 -9.58
CA VAL A 159 38.24 -18.62 -10.91
C VAL A 159 36.95 -17.97 -11.43
N LYS A 160 36.47 -16.91 -10.78
CA LYS A 160 35.27 -16.15 -11.15
C LYS A 160 33.99 -16.99 -11.29
N LYS A 161 33.75 -17.92 -10.35
CA LYS A 161 32.52 -18.72 -10.24
C LYS A 161 31.71 -18.31 -8.99
N PRO A 162 31.05 -17.12 -8.99
CA PRO A 162 30.39 -16.57 -7.81
C PRO A 162 29.21 -17.41 -7.27
N ASN A 163 28.38 -18.02 -8.11
CA ASN A 163 27.28 -18.88 -7.66
C ASN A 163 27.82 -20.13 -6.94
N ALA A 164 28.85 -20.78 -7.50
CA ALA A 164 29.54 -21.88 -6.83
C ALA A 164 30.12 -21.44 -5.47
N ALA A 165 30.76 -20.27 -5.41
CA ALA A 165 31.28 -19.71 -4.16
C ALA A 165 30.17 -19.42 -3.13
N ILE A 166 29.01 -18.91 -3.55
CA ILE A 166 27.85 -18.66 -2.66
C ILE A 166 27.30 -19.96 -2.09
N ARG A 167 27.19 -21.03 -2.90
CA ARG A 167 26.73 -22.35 -2.41
C ARG A 167 27.64 -22.87 -1.30
N ASP A 168 28.95 -22.86 -1.52
CA ASP A 168 29.92 -23.29 -0.52
C ASP A 168 29.93 -22.39 0.71
N ALA A 169 29.88 -21.07 0.54
CA ALA A 169 29.86 -20.13 1.65
C ALA A 169 28.60 -20.29 2.51
N ASN A 170 27.45 -20.59 1.92
CA ASN A 170 26.23 -20.88 2.67
C ASN A 170 26.36 -22.15 3.51
N VAL A 171 26.94 -23.23 2.97
CA VAL A 171 27.18 -24.45 3.75
C VAL A 171 28.22 -24.22 4.84
N ALA A 172 29.28 -23.46 4.56
CA ALA A 172 30.26 -23.06 5.56
C ALA A 172 29.61 -22.31 6.73
N LEU A 173 28.69 -21.37 6.44
CA LEU A 173 27.95 -20.60 7.43
C LEU A 173 26.85 -21.40 8.15
N GLN A 174 26.38 -22.48 7.55
CA GLN A 174 25.45 -23.42 8.20
C GLN A 174 26.15 -24.22 9.30
N PHE A 175 27.38 -24.70 9.05
CA PHE A 175 28.16 -25.46 10.03
C PHE A 175 28.96 -24.57 10.99
N ASN A 176 29.38 -23.39 10.55
CA ASN A 176 29.94 -22.37 11.41
C ASN A 176 29.36 -20.97 11.10
N SER A 177 28.38 -20.57 11.91
CA SER A 177 27.71 -19.27 11.77
C SER A 177 28.59 -18.06 12.09
N ASP A 178 29.74 -18.23 12.74
CA ASP A 178 30.68 -17.14 13.05
C ASP A 178 31.89 -17.08 12.09
N SER A 179 31.84 -17.84 11.00
CA SER A 179 32.93 -17.93 10.03
C SER A 179 33.10 -16.61 9.26
N ALA A 180 34.07 -15.78 9.70
CA ALA A 180 34.45 -14.56 8.98
C ALA A 180 34.81 -14.84 7.51
N LYS A 181 35.53 -15.94 7.24
CA LYS A 181 35.87 -16.39 5.86
C LYS A 181 34.64 -16.78 5.04
N GLY A 182 33.61 -17.34 5.68
CA GLY A 182 32.33 -17.66 5.05
C GLY A 182 31.60 -16.39 4.60
N TYR A 183 31.43 -15.42 5.51
CA TYR A 183 30.82 -14.13 5.17
C TYR A 183 31.63 -13.36 4.13
N LYS A 184 32.97 -13.31 4.27
CA LYS A 184 33.87 -12.68 3.30
C LYS A 184 33.68 -13.27 1.90
N SER A 185 33.71 -14.60 1.78
CA SER A 185 33.54 -15.28 0.50
C SER A 185 32.17 -15.01 -0.13
N ARG A 186 31.10 -15.05 0.69
CA ARG A 186 29.74 -14.78 0.21
C ARG A 186 29.55 -13.33 -0.22
N GLY A 187 30.05 -12.38 0.57
CA GLY A 187 29.97 -10.96 0.26
C GLY A 187 30.72 -10.59 -1.01
N MET A 188 31.94 -11.14 -1.21
CA MET A 188 32.69 -10.97 -2.45
C MET A 188 31.97 -11.58 -3.65
N ALA A 189 31.41 -12.79 -3.52
CA ALA A 189 30.69 -13.44 -4.61
C ALA A 189 29.41 -12.66 -5.01
N LYS A 190 28.68 -12.13 -4.02
CA LYS A 190 27.53 -11.26 -4.26
C LYS A 190 27.91 -9.94 -4.93
N ALA A 191 29.05 -9.36 -4.55
CA ALA A 191 29.58 -8.16 -5.22
C ALA A 191 29.87 -8.43 -6.69
N MET A 192 30.47 -9.60 -7.01
CA MET A 192 30.70 -10.04 -8.38
C MET A 192 29.39 -10.21 -9.18
N LEU A 193 28.27 -10.52 -8.52
CA LEU A 193 26.94 -10.63 -9.15
C LEU A 193 26.13 -9.31 -9.17
N GLY A 194 26.72 -8.20 -8.73
CA GLY A 194 26.01 -6.90 -8.64
C GLY A 194 24.95 -6.83 -7.53
N GLN A 195 24.97 -7.76 -6.57
CA GLN A 195 24.07 -7.78 -5.42
C GLN A 195 24.65 -6.90 -4.30
N TRP A 196 24.67 -5.58 -4.54
CA TRP A 196 25.47 -4.62 -3.77
C TRP A 196 25.05 -4.49 -2.30
N GLU A 197 23.74 -4.42 -2.01
CA GLU A 197 23.25 -4.29 -0.62
C GLU A 197 23.61 -5.54 0.21
N GLU A 198 23.39 -6.72 -0.36
CA GLU A 198 23.68 -8.00 0.29
C GLU A 198 25.18 -8.25 0.42
N ALA A 199 25.98 -7.82 -0.56
CA ALA A 199 27.43 -7.87 -0.50
C ALA A 199 27.98 -7.00 0.63
N ALA A 200 27.53 -5.74 0.72
CA ALA A 200 27.93 -4.83 1.79
C ALA A 200 27.55 -5.39 3.17
N ALA A 201 26.34 -5.94 3.31
CA ALA A 201 25.89 -6.55 4.56
C ALA A 201 26.80 -7.70 5.01
N ASP A 202 27.11 -8.65 4.12
CA ASP A 202 27.99 -9.78 4.44
C ASP A 202 29.42 -9.33 4.76
N LEU A 203 29.98 -8.38 3.99
CA LEU A 203 31.33 -7.85 4.22
C LEU A 203 31.44 -7.09 5.54
N HIS A 204 30.41 -6.34 5.94
CA HIS A 204 30.39 -5.70 7.26
C HIS A 204 30.36 -6.72 8.40
N VAL A 205 29.59 -7.82 8.26
CA VAL A 205 29.60 -8.90 9.26
C VAL A 205 30.98 -9.56 9.31
N ALA A 206 31.58 -9.86 8.15
CA ALA A 206 32.92 -10.42 8.08
C ALA A 206 33.96 -9.52 8.77
N SER A 207 33.96 -8.22 8.44
CA SER A 207 34.87 -7.22 9.03
C SER A 207 34.71 -7.06 10.54
N LYS A 208 33.51 -7.30 11.08
CA LYS A 208 33.23 -7.23 12.52
C LYS A 208 33.73 -8.48 13.25
N LEU A 209 33.71 -9.64 12.60
CA LEU A 209 34.17 -10.91 13.15
C LEU A 209 35.70 -11.01 13.10
N ASP A 210 36.30 -10.65 11.97
CA ASP A 210 37.75 -10.64 11.79
C ASP A 210 38.18 -9.49 10.88
N TYR A 211 39.20 -8.74 11.29
CA TYR A 211 39.69 -7.62 10.50
C TYR A 211 40.61 -8.14 9.39
N ASP A 212 40.28 -7.80 8.16
CA ASP A 212 41.02 -8.19 6.97
C ASP A 212 41.06 -7.00 6.00
N GLU A 213 42.27 -6.65 5.53
CA GLU A 213 42.48 -5.52 4.62
C GLU A 213 41.72 -5.70 3.28
N GLU A 214 41.59 -6.94 2.80
CA GLU A 214 40.83 -7.26 1.58
C GLU A 214 39.33 -7.01 1.78
N ILE A 215 38.80 -7.20 3.00
CA ILE A 215 37.40 -6.84 3.30
C ILE A 215 37.23 -5.32 3.22
N GLY A 216 38.18 -4.55 3.79
CA GLY A 216 38.16 -3.09 3.76
C GLY A 216 38.24 -2.52 2.34
N THR A 217 39.02 -3.13 1.44
CA THR A 217 39.07 -2.71 0.03
C THR A 217 37.79 -3.05 -0.72
N MET A 218 37.18 -4.21 -0.46
CA MET A 218 35.90 -4.59 -1.05
C MET A 218 34.75 -3.71 -0.57
N LEU A 219 34.69 -3.34 0.72
CA LEU A 219 33.68 -2.43 1.26
C LEU A 219 33.68 -1.09 0.52
N LYS A 220 34.86 -0.51 0.25
CA LYS A 220 34.98 0.73 -0.53
C LYS A 220 34.40 0.64 -1.95
N LYS A 221 34.34 -0.56 -2.54
CA LYS A 221 33.74 -0.81 -3.85
C LYS A 221 32.22 -0.99 -3.79
N VAL A 222 31.71 -1.73 -2.80
CA VAL A 222 30.29 -2.08 -2.73
C VAL A 222 29.42 -1.01 -2.08
N GLU A 223 29.95 -0.27 -1.11
CA GLU A 223 29.21 0.74 -0.33
C GLU A 223 28.59 1.84 -1.19
N PRO A 224 29.26 2.42 -2.21
CA PRO A 224 28.66 3.46 -3.05
C PRO A 224 27.39 3.00 -3.77
N ASN A 225 27.41 1.82 -4.40
CA ASN A 225 26.24 1.26 -5.09
C ASN A 225 25.14 0.86 -4.11
N ALA A 226 25.49 0.20 -3.00
CA ALA A 226 24.53 -0.16 -1.95
C ALA A 226 23.80 1.08 -1.40
N LYS A 227 24.55 2.17 -1.15
CA LYS A 227 23.99 3.44 -0.69
C LYS A 227 23.05 4.08 -1.71
N ARG A 228 23.41 4.08 -3.00
CA ARG A 228 22.53 4.61 -4.07
C ARG A 228 21.22 3.83 -4.17
N ILE A 229 21.26 2.50 -4.09
CA ILE A 229 20.07 1.64 -4.09
C ILE A 229 19.17 1.98 -2.90
N GLU A 230 19.73 2.06 -1.69
CA GLU A 230 18.96 2.38 -0.49
C GLU A 230 18.36 3.79 -0.53
N GLU A 231 19.13 4.80 -0.98
CA GLU A 231 18.63 6.17 -1.13
C GLU A 231 17.50 6.25 -2.17
N HIS A 232 17.63 5.52 -3.28
CA HIS A 232 16.60 5.41 -4.30
C HIS A 232 15.32 4.78 -3.74
N ARG A 233 15.42 3.63 -3.06
CA ARG A 233 14.30 2.96 -2.40
C ARG A 233 13.59 3.88 -1.41
N ARG A 234 14.34 4.60 -0.57
CA ARG A 234 13.79 5.57 0.39
C ARG A 234 13.06 6.72 -0.29
N LYS A 235 13.60 7.26 -1.38
CA LYS A 235 12.95 8.33 -2.17
C LYS A 235 11.58 7.87 -2.68
N TYR A 236 11.52 6.68 -3.29
CA TYR A 236 10.28 6.18 -3.88
C TYR A 236 9.24 5.71 -2.88
N GLN A 237 9.67 5.17 -1.73
CA GLN A 237 8.76 4.92 -0.60
C GLN A 237 8.11 6.22 -0.08
N ARG A 238 8.88 7.30 0.04
CA ARG A 238 8.35 8.62 0.44
C ARG A 238 7.34 9.14 -0.57
N LEU A 239 7.68 9.11 -1.85
CA LEU A 239 6.81 9.59 -2.93
C LEU A 239 5.49 8.82 -2.99
N ARG A 240 5.53 7.48 -2.84
CA ARG A 240 4.34 6.62 -2.77
C ARG A 240 3.43 6.99 -1.59
N LYS A 241 4.02 7.13 -0.40
CA LYS A 241 3.29 7.53 0.81
C LYS A 241 2.67 8.92 0.68
N GLU A 242 3.39 9.86 0.09
CA GLU A 242 2.87 11.21 -0.16
C GLU A 242 1.69 11.19 -1.13
N LYS A 243 1.81 10.46 -2.26
CA LYS A 243 0.72 10.31 -3.22
C LYS A 243 -0.51 9.63 -2.62
N GLU A 244 -0.32 8.61 -1.79
CA GLU A 244 -1.40 7.94 -1.05
C GLU A 244 -2.13 8.91 -0.11
N LEU A 245 -1.37 9.71 0.67
CA LEU A 245 -1.94 10.73 1.55
C LEU A 245 -2.71 11.80 0.77
N GLN A 246 -2.16 12.27 -0.36
CA GLN A 246 -2.84 13.23 -1.23
C GLN A 246 -4.13 12.67 -1.82
N ARG A 247 -4.13 11.39 -2.27
CA ARG A 247 -5.34 10.70 -2.77
C ARG A 247 -6.40 10.59 -1.67
N ALA A 248 -6.01 10.15 -0.48
CA ALA A 248 -6.92 10.04 0.67
C ALA A 248 -7.51 11.40 1.10
N GLU A 249 -6.72 12.47 1.07
CA GLU A 249 -7.21 13.82 1.39
C GLU A 249 -8.19 14.34 0.33
N ARG A 250 -7.90 14.12 -0.95
CA ARG A 250 -8.80 14.49 -2.06
C ARG A 250 -10.13 13.74 -1.98
N GLU A 251 -10.10 12.43 -1.71
CA GLU A 251 -11.31 11.63 -1.52
C GLU A 251 -12.13 12.11 -0.33
N ARG A 252 -11.49 12.37 0.81
CA ARG A 252 -12.17 12.93 1.99
C ARG A 252 -12.81 14.28 1.68
N ARG A 253 -12.12 15.15 0.94
CA ARG A 253 -12.68 16.45 0.52
C ARG A 253 -13.88 16.27 -0.40
N LYS A 254 -13.78 15.41 -1.43
CA LYS A 254 -14.90 15.07 -2.33
C LYS A 254 -16.11 14.53 -1.57
N GLN A 255 -15.89 13.65 -0.58
CA GLN A 255 -16.96 13.12 0.27
C GLN A 255 -17.61 14.20 1.15
N GLN A 256 -16.81 15.07 1.77
CA GLN A 256 -17.32 16.20 2.56
C GLN A 256 -18.14 17.17 1.70
N GLU A 257 -17.64 17.55 0.52
CA GLU A 257 -18.35 18.39 -0.43
C GLU A 257 -19.66 17.75 -0.92
N ALA A 258 -19.65 16.43 -1.18
CA ALA A 258 -20.86 15.69 -1.54
C ALA A 258 -21.90 15.65 -0.41
N GLN A 259 -21.47 15.35 0.82
CA GLN A 259 -22.34 15.38 2.01
C GLN A 259 -22.91 16.77 2.26
N GLU A 260 -22.12 17.82 2.05
CA GLU A 260 -22.56 19.20 2.20
C GLU A 260 -23.57 19.61 1.13
N ARG A 261 -23.33 19.20 -0.12
CA ARG A 261 -24.27 19.43 -1.22
C ARG A 261 -25.59 18.71 -0.99
N GLU A 262 -25.55 17.47 -0.49
CA GLU A 262 -26.74 16.70 -0.10
C GLU A 262 -27.48 17.37 1.06
N ALA A 263 -26.75 17.80 2.10
CA ALA A 263 -27.33 18.49 3.25
C ALA A 263 -27.98 19.84 2.87
N GLN A 264 -27.37 20.58 1.93
CA GLN A 264 -27.96 21.81 1.38
C GLN A 264 -29.18 21.52 0.50
N ALA A 265 -29.12 20.51 -0.37
CA ALA A 265 -30.25 20.10 -1.20
C ALA A 265 -31.45 19.66 -0.35
N ALA A 266 -31.20 19.04 0.80
CA ALA A 266 -32.22 18.63 1.75
C ALA A 266 -32.90 19.81 2.47
N LEU A 267 -32.49 21.07 2.26
CA LEU A 267 -33.19 22.26 2.80
C LEU A 267 -34.46 22.63 2.00
N ASN A 268 -34.81 21.87 0.97
CA ASN A 268 -36.05 21.94 0.18
C ASN A 268 -36.58 23.37 -0.03
N ASP A 269 -35.86 24.14 -0.86
CA ASP A 269 -36.20 25.53 -1.16
C ASP A 269 -37.65 25.66 -1.63
N GLY A 270 -38.43 26.53 -0.97
CA GLY A 270 -39.83 26.74 -1.30
C GLY A 270 -40.82 25.86 -0.53
N GLU A 271 -40.35 24.91 0.29
CA GLU A 271 -41.21 23.98 1.03
C GLU A 271 -41.09 24.16 2.55
N VAL A 272 -42.09 23.64 3.27
CA VAL A 272 -42.05 23.52 4.73
C VAL A 272 -41.65 22.10 5.09
N ILE A 273 -40.49 21.95 5.74
CA ILE A 273 -39.98 20.65 6.17
C ILE A 273 -40.52 20.34 7.56
N SER A 274 -41.16 19.17 7.72
CA SER A 274 -41.60 18.69 9.03
C SER A 274 -40.44 18.02 9.77
N ILE A 275 -40.19 18.45 11.01
CA ILE A 275 -39.13 17.93 11.86
C ILE A 275 -39.72 16.97 12.89
N HIS A 276 -39.12 15.80 13.05
CA HIS A 276 -39.62 14.73 13.90
C HIS A 276 -38.68 14.32 15.04
N SER A 277 -37.47 14.87 15.10
CA SER A 277 -36.50 14.60 16.16
C SER A 277 -35.48 15.71 16.32
N THR A 278 -34.80 15.74 17.46
CA THR A 278 -33.68 16.65 17.72
C THR A 278 -32.54 16.50 16.70
N SER A 279 -32.19 15.26 16.33
CA SER A 279 -31.13 14.96 15.34
C SER A 279 -31.43 15.57 13.97
N GLU A 280 -32.69 15.46 13.51
CA GLU A 280 -33.11 16.06 12.24
C GLU A 280 -33.03 17.59 12.31
N LEU A 281 -33.46 18.19 13.42
CA LEU A 281 -33.37 19.64 13.62
C LEU A 281 -31.90 20.11 13.59
N GLU A 282 -31.01 19.41 14.28
CA GLU A 282 -29.59 19.72 14.32
C GLU A 282 -28.96 19.64 12.92
N ALA A 283 -29.30 18.60 12.15
CA ALA A 283 -28.83 18.44 10.78
C ALA A 283 -29.27 19.61 9.87
N LYS A 284 -30.55 19.99 9.90
CA LYS A 284 -31.07 21.13 9.12
C LYS A 284 -30.49 22.46 9.58
N THR A 285 -30.34 22.65 10.90
CA THR A 285 -29.74 23.87 11.47
C THR A 285 -28.27 24.01 11.08
N LYS A 286 -27.51 22.92 11.10
CA LYS A 286 -26.11 22.90 10.64
C LYS A 286 -26.00 23.20 9.14
N ALA A 287 -26.86 22.60 8.32
CA ALA A 287 -26.93 22.86 6.89
C ALA A 287 -27.29 24.32 6.58
N ALA A 288 -28.31 24.87 7.25
CA ALA A 288 -28.73 26.26 7.09
C ALA A 288 -27.64 27.26 7.53
N LYS A 289 -26.99 27.00 8.67
CA LYS A 289 -25.83 27.79 9.14
C LYS A 289 -24.71 27.78 8.10
N LYS A 290 -24.35 26.61 7.57
CA LYS A 290 -23.30 26.50 6.55
C LYS A 290 -23.67 27.21 5.25
N ALA A 291 -24.94 27.20 4.88
CA ALA A 291 -25.47 27.95 3.73
C ALA A 291 -25.68 29.45 4.01
N SER A 292 -25.40 29.94 5.23
CA SER A 292 -25.68 31.32 5.67
C SER A 292 -27.14 31.74 5.44
N ARG A 293 -28.09 30.81 5.66
CA ARG A 293 -29.53 31.03 5.44
C ARG A 293 -30.25 31.24 6.77
N LEU A 294 -31.24 32.12 6.74
CA LEU A 294 -32.22 32.24 7.83
C LEU A 294 -33.05 30.96 7.89
N LEU A 295 -33.24 30.43 9.09
CA LEU A 295 -34.10 29.28 9.36
C LEU A 295 -35.22 29.72 10.31
N ILE A 296 -36.45 29.29 10.04
CA ILE A 296 -37.60 29.60 10.88
C ILE A 296 -38.18 28.28 11.37
N LEU A 297 -38.31 28.14 12.69
CA LEU A 297 -38.98 27.02 13.34
C LEU A 297 -40.40 27.40 13.68
N TYR A 298 -41.38 26.71 13.09
CA TYR A 298 -42.78 26.86 13.42
C TYR A 298 -43.25 25.72 14.32
N PHE A 299 -43.43 26.01 15.60
CA PHE A 299 -44.05 25.11 16.57
C PHE A 299 -45.58 25.21 16.51
N THR A 300 -46.23 24.07 16.30
CA THR A 300 -47.68 23.96 16.08
C THR A 300 -48.26 22.75 16.81
N ALA A 301 -49.58 22.68 16.90
CA ALA A 301 -50.29 21.45 17.25
C ALA A 301 -51.52 21.29 16.33
N THR A 302 -51.96 20.06 16.09
CA THR A 302 -53.11 19.78 15.20
C THR A 302 -54.44 20.28 15.77
N TRP A 303 -54.58 20.26 17.09
CA TRP A 303 -55.76 20.70 17.84
C TRP A 303 -55.85 22.24 18.00
N CYS A 304 -54.79 22.97 17.65
CA CYS A 304 -54.71 24.42 17.82
C CYS A 304 -55.42 25.18 16.68
N GLY A 305 -56.53 25.83 17.00
CA GLY A 305 -57.31 26.65 16.05
C GLY A 305 -56.49 27.73 15.33
N PRO A 306 -55.77 28.61 16.05
CA PRO A 306 -54.90 29.62 15.44
C PRO A 306 -53.78 29.02 14.56
N CYS A 307 -53.26 27.85 14.93
CA CYS A 307 -52.24 27.14 14.14
C CYS A 307 -52.79 26.64 12.79
N ARG A 308 -54.07 26.23 12.74
CA ARG A 308 -54.74 25.86 11.48
C ARG A 308 -54.87 27.05 10.52
N TYR A 309 -55.04 28.26 11.05
CA TYR A 309 -55.02 29.49 10.25
C TYR A 309 -53.61 29.85 9.78
N MET A 310 -52.60 29.76 10.66
CA MET A 310 -51.22 30.12 10.33
C MET A 310 -50.51 29.13 9.40
N SER A 311 -50.87 27.83 9.44
CA SER A 311 -50.20 26.79 8.65
C SER A 311 -50.20 27.04 7.13
N PRO A 312 -51.34 27.31 6.45
CA PRO A 312 -51.33 27.61 5.01
C PRO A 312 -50.60 28.92 4.68
N LEU A 313 -50.64 29.93 5.58
CA LEU A 313 -49.88 31.16 5.42
C LEU A 313 -48.37 30.90 5.48
N TYR A 314 -47.93 30.08 6.44
CA TYR A 314 -46.52 29.67 6.58
C TYR A 314 -46.01 28.90 5.36
N SER A 315 -46.84 28.01 4.80
CA SER A 315 -46.52 27.34 3.53
C SER A 315 -46.42 28.30 2.35
N ASN A 316 -47.26 29.34 2.27
CA ASN A 316 -47.15 30.37 1.25
C ASN A 316 -45.91 31.25 1.43
N LEU A 317 -45.53 31.55 2.68
CA LEU A 317 -44.28 32.27 2.96
C LEU A 317 -43.05 31.46 2.53
N ALA A 318 -43.10 30.13 2.66
CA ALA A 318 -42.03 29.26 2.19
C ALA A 318 -41.80 29.37 0.68
N THR A 319 -42.88 29.36 -0.12
CA THR A 319 -42.78 29.51 -1.58
C THR A 319 -42.30 30.90 -2.00
N GLN A 320 -42.65 31.95 -1.23
CA GLN A 320 -42.23 33.32 -1.50
C GLN A 320 -40.78 33.61 -1.12
N HIS A 321 -40.23 32.92 -0.12
CA HIS A 321 -38.90 33.17 0.42
C HIS A 321 -37.99 31.94 0.28
N SER A 322 -37.66 31.53 -0.95
CA SER A 322 -36.85 30.33 -1.23
C SER A 322 -35.47 30.30 -0.55
N ARG A 323 -34.88 31.46 -0.20
CA ARG A 323 -33.62 31.54 0.54
C ARG A 323 -33.75 31.31 2.04
N VAL A 324 -34.96 31.33 2.58
CA VAL A 324 -35.25 31.06 3.98
C VAL A 324 -35.65 29.60 4.12
N VAL A 325 -35.18 28.94 5.18
CA VAL A 325 -35.50 27.54 5.48
C VAL A 325 -36.71 27.52 6.41
N PHE A 326 -37.81 26.91 5.96
CA PHE A 326 -39.04 26.83 6.75
C PHE A 326 -39.19 25.45 7.36
N LEU A 327 -39.06 25.36 8.67
CA LEU A 327 -39.21 24.13 9.43
C LEU A 327 -40.52 24.17 10.23
N LYS A 328 -41.13 23.02 10.43
CA LYS A 328 -42.36 22.84 11.20
C LYS A 328 -42.19 21.72 12.22
N VAL A 329 -42.48 22.01 13.47
CA VAL A 329 -42.43 21.06 14.58
C VAL A 329 -43.83 20.92 15.15
N ASP A 330 -44.40 19.72 15.05
CA ASP A 330 -45.63 19.40 15.75
C ASP A 330 -45.28 18.97 17.18
N ILE A 331 -45.69 19.77 18.17
CA ILE A 331 -45.29 19.57 19.57
C ILE A 331 -45.78 18.24 20.15
N ASP A 332 -46.84 17.66 19.57
CA ASP A 332 -47.36 16.35 19.97
C ASP A 332 -46.51 15.21 19.40
N LYS A 333 -45.83 15.44 18.27
CA LYS A 333 -45.03 14.42 17.57
C LYS A 333 -43.54 14.49 17.89
N ALA A 334 -43.01 15.68 18.17
CA ALA A 334 -41.61 15.94 18.47
C ALA A 334 -41.48 16.69 19.80
N ASN A 335 -41.96 16.03 20.86
CA ASN A 335 -42.00 16.59 22.22
C ASN A 335 -40.60 16.93 22.74
N ASP A 336 -39.60 16.10 22.42
CA ASP A 336 -38.18 16.33 22.73
C ASP A 336 -37.67 17.67 22.16
N VAL A 337 -38.02 17.96 20.91
CA VAL A 337 -37.68 19.22 20.25
C VAL A 337 -38.43 20.39 20.91
N ALA A 338 -39.73 20.25 21.16
CA ALA A 338 -40.51 21.31 21.80
C ALA A 338 -40.02 21.62 23.23
N ALA A 339 -39.66 20.59 24.00
CA ALA A 339 -39.16 20.72 25.36
C ALA A 339 -37.77 21.39 25.40
N SER A 340 -36.84 20.99 24.53
CA SER A 340 -35.51 21.62 24.46
C SER A 340 -35.55 23.10 24.09
N TRP A 341 -36.59 23.52 23.35
CA TRP A 341 -36.83 24.92 22.98
C TRP A 341 -37.74 25.69 23.96
N ASN A 342 -38.11 25.08 25.10
CA ASN A 342 -38.99 25.66 26.13
C ASN A 342 -40.28 26.26 25.55
N ILE A 343 -40.94 25.54 24.64
CA ILE A 343 -42.17 26.01 23.98
C ILE A 343 -43.36 25.85 24.91
N SER A 344 -43.90 26.97 25.38
CA SER A 344 -45.06 27.03 26.30
C SER A 344 -46.40 27.30 25.61
N SER A 345 -46.39 27.73 24.35
CA SER A 345 -47.59 28.09 23.60
C SER A 345 -47.41 27.86 22.11
N VAL A 346 -48.49 27.53 21.40
CA VAL A 346 -48.52 27.41 19.94
C VAL A 346 -49.65 28.28 19.37
N PRO A 347 -49.47 28.89 18.17
CA PRO A 347 -48.28 28.80 17.32
C PRO A 347 -47.12 29.64 17.86
N THR A 348 -45.88 29.18 17.71
CA THR A 348 -44.66 29.94 18.03
C THR A 348 -43.67 29.82 16.87
N PHE A 349 -43.07 30.92 16.46
CA PHE A 349 -42.09 31.00 15.38
C PHE A 349 -40.75 31.48 15.93
N CYS A 350 -39.71 30.67 15.85
CA CYS A 350 -38.35 31.04 16.27
C CYS A 350 -37.48 31.26 15.04
N PHE A 351 -36.79 32.40 14.96
CA PHE A 351 -35.90 32.77 13.88
C PHE A 351 -34.47 32.43 14.26
N ILE A 352 -33.78 31.65 13.44
CA ILE A 352 -32.43 31.18 13.68
C ILE A 352 -31.51 31.68 12.58
N ARG A 353 -30.39 32.29 12.99
CA ARG A 353 -29.30 32.69 12.10
C ARG A 353 -27.96 32.32 12.73
N ASP A 354 -27.05 31.78 11.93
CA ASP A 354 -25.72 31.30 12.38
C ASP A 354 -25.74 30.31 13.56
N GLY A 355 -26.86 29.59 13.69
CA GLY A 355 -27.12 28.63 14.78
C GLY A 355 -27.55 29.27 16.10
N LYS A 356 -27.96 30.54 16.10
CA LYS A 356 -28.48 31.26 17.27
C LYS A 356 -29.89 31.77 16.99
N GLU A 357 -30.75 31.74 17.99
CA GLU A 357 -32.05 32.42 17.94
C GLU A 357 -31.83 33.93 17.89
N VAL A 358 -32.36 34.58 16.85
CA VAL A 358 -32.27 36.04 16.64
C VAL A 358 -33.59 36.75 16.88
N ASP A 359 -34.71 36.03 16.82
CA ASP A 359 -36.04 36.60 17.04
C ASP A 359 -37.10 35.52 17.31
N LYS A 360 -38.26 35.94 17.84
CA LYS A 360 -39.37 35.06 18.17
C LYS A 360 -40.73 35.75 17.99
N VAL A 361 -41.70 35.05 17.42
CA VAL A 361 -43.12 35.48 17.37
C VAL A 361 -43.95 34.43 18.10
N VAL A 362 -44.75 34.88 19.06
CA VAL A 362 -45.64 34.01 19.83
C VAL A 362 -47.08 34.37 19.52
N GLY A 363 -47.89 33.38 19.15
CA GLY A 363 -49.29 33.58 18.74
C GLY A 363 -49.46 33.72 17.22
N ALA A 364 -50.74 33.77 16.80
CA ALA A 364 -51.10 33.88 15.39
C ALA A 364 -51.08 35.35 14.92
N ASP A 365 -49.88 35.89 14.76
CA ASP A 365 -49.65 37.24 14.24
C ASP A 365 -48.96 37.19 12.86
N LYS A 366 -49.77 37.32 11.80
CA LYS A 366 -49.30 37.33 10.41
C LYS A 366 -48.38 38.52 10.14
N GLY A 367 -48.74 39.71 10.61
CA GLY A 367 -48.01 40.95 10.30
C GLY A 367 -46.63 40.96 10.94
N SER A 368 -46.53 40.56 12.21
CA SER A 368 -45.23 40.45 12.88
C SER A 368 -44.34 39.37 12.25
N LEU A 369 -44.92 38.25 11.80
CA LEU A 369 -44.17 37.19 11.13
C LEU A 369 -43.56 37.69 9.81
N GLU A 370 -44.37 38.31 8.94
CA GLU A 370 -43.91 38.87 7.65
C GLU A 370 -42.83 39.97 7.85
N GLN A 371 -43.04 40.86 8.83
CA GLN A 371 -42.08 41.92 9.16
C GLN A 371 -40.72 41.36 9.58
N LYS A 372 -40.71 40.37 10.47
CA LYS A 372 -39.45 39.76 10.95
C LYS A 372 -38.75 38.94 9.87
N ILE A 373 -39.49 38.28 8.99
CA ILE A 373 -38.91 37.64 7.79
C ILE A 373 -38.19 38.68 6.94
N ALA A 374 -38.83 39.82 6.64
CA ALA A 374 -38.22 40.90 5.86
C ALA A 374 -36.97 41.49 6.54
N GLN A 375 -37.01 41.66 7.87
CA GLN A 375 -35.89 42.16 8.67
C GLN A 375 -34.67 41.22 8.64
N HIS A 376 -34.89 39.92 8.84
CA HIS A 376 -33.79 38.96 9.02
C HIS A 376 -33.31 38.31 7.71
N SER A 377 -34.13 38.32 6.65
CA SER A 377 -33.76 37.77 5.33
C SER A 377 -32.85 38.69 4.51
N SER A 378 -32.82 39.99 4.83
CA SER A 378 -32.07 41.02 4.10
C SER A 378 -30.68 41.30 4.65
N SER A 379 -30.41 40.94 5.90
CA SER A 379 -29.06 41.04 6.46
C SER A 379 -28.14 40.08 5.71
N LYS A 380 -27.02 40.56 5.17
CA LYS A 380 -25.94 39.73 4.62
C LYS A 380 -24.94 39.41 5.71
#